data_AF-A0A3B8ZEI9-F1
#
_entry.id   AF-A0A3B8ZEI9-F1
#
_cell.length_a   1.000
_cell.length_b   1.000
_cell.length_c   1.000
_cell.angle_alpha   90.00
_cell.angle_beta   90.00
_cell.angle_gamma   90.00
#
_symmetry.space_group_name_H-M   'P 1'
#
loop_
_entity.id
_entity.type
_entity.pdbx_description
1 polymer ?
#
loop_
_entity_poly.entity_id
_entity_poly.type
_entity_poly.pdbx_seq_one_letter_code
_entity_poly.pdbx_strand_id
1 'polypeptide(L)'
;WLLVHLSTAADYAAKLLGGAGVCPKSWSAMGDTKRPLSQTRADYPSKTELLETFERSFQNAADLYEKASDEDLNKPQKLGFFETELPTVGDMATFLILVHTSLHLGQLSAWRRATGKAPLF
;
A
#
# COMPACT_ATOMS: atom_id res chain seq x y z
N TRP A 1 -11.87 2.12 3.02
CA TRP A 1 -11.17 1.82 1.76
C TRP A 1 -9.70 2.24 1.77
N LEU A 2 -9.33 3.54 1.82
CA LEU A 2 -7.94 3.98 1.66
C LEU A 2 -6.91 3.26 2.57
N LEU A 3 -7.21 3.11 3.86
CA LEU A 3 -6.31 2.38 4.78
C LEU A 3 -6.12 0.92 4.37
N VAL A 4 -7.20 0.21 4.05
CA VAL A 4 -7.11 -1.18 3.55
C VAL A 4 -6.29 -1.26 2.28
N HIS A 5 -6.56 -0.37 1.32
CA HIS A 5 -5.87 -0.31 0.04
C HIS A 5 -4.36 -0.11 0.22
N LEU A 6 -3.96 0.89 1.02
CA LEU A 6 -2.55 1.18 1.30
C LEU A 6 -1.87 0.05 2.09
N SER A 7 -2.56 -0.56 3.07
CA SER A 7 -2.02 -1.72 3.78
C SER A 7 -1.73 -2.89 2.82
N THR A 8 -2.67 -3.19 1.92
CA THR A 8 -2.46 -4.25 0.93
C THR A 8 -1.34 -3.91 -0.07
N ALA A 9 -1.15 -2.64 -0.41
CA ALA A 9 -0.02 -2.20 -1.26
C ALA A 9 1.34 -2.40 -0.56
N ALA A 10 1.43 -2.10 0.74
CA ALA A 10 2.62 -2.39 1.54
C ALA A 10 2.90 -3.90 1.63
N ASP A 11 1.86 -4.73 1.76
CA ASP A 11 1.98 -6.19 1.70
C ASP A 11 2.49 -6.70 0.33
N TYR A 12 2.13 -6.02 -0.78
CA TYR A 12 2.69 -6.33 -2.09
C TYR A 12 4.17 -5.99 -2.15
N ALA A 13 4.60 -4.85 -1.60
CA ALA A 13 6.01 -4.50 -1.49
C ALA A 13 6.77 -5.53 -0.63
N ALA A 14 6.23 -5.95 0.50
CA ALA A 14 6.81 -6.99 1.35
C ALA A 14 7.06 -8.31 0.58
N LYS A 15 6.12 -8.72 -0.28
CA LYS A 15 6.27 -9.92 -1.11
C LYS A 15 7.33 -9.76 -2.21
N LEU A 16 7.42 -8.58 -2.83
CA LEU A 16 8.48 -8.28 -3.80
C LEU A 16 9.87 -8.38 -3.16
N LEU A 17 9.98 -7.95 -1.90
CA LEU A 17 11.19 -8.01 -1.09
C LEU A 17 11.46 -9.42 -0.53
N GLY A 18 10.73 -10.45 -0.97
CA GLY A 18 10.92 -11.84 -0.56
C GLY A 18 10.32 -12.22 0.81
N GLY A 19 9.59 -11.30 1.45
CA GLY A 19 8.92 -11.53 2.72
C GLY A 19 7.46 -11.96 2.60
N ALA A 20 6.79 -12.03 3.74
CA ALA A 20 5.35 -12.24 3.84
C ALA A 20 4.63 -10.94 4.17
N GLY A 21 3.40 -10.80 3.65
CA GLY A 21 2.47 -9.75 4.06
C GLY A 21 1.84 -10.05 5.42
N VAL A 22 1.37 -9.01 6.11
CA VAL A 22 0.75 -9.09 7.44
C VAL A 22 -0.74 -8.80 7.41
N CYS A 23 -1.29 -8.36 6.28
CA CYS A 23 -2.72 -8.07 6.16
C CYS A 23 -3.55 -9.36 6.21
N PRO A 24 -4.75 -9.32 6.80
CA PRO A 24 -5.70 -10.42 6.67
C PRO A 24 -5.99 -10.72 5.20
N LYS A 25 -6.02 -12.01 4.82
CA LYS A 25 -6.24 -12.42 3.41
C LYS A 25 -7.51 -11.83 2.78
N SER A 26 -8.56 -11.65 3.59
CA SER A 26 -9.83 -11.05 3.18
C SER A 26 -9.72 -9.60 2.71
N TRP A 27 -8.65 -8.88 3.07
CA TRP A 27 -8.46 -7.48 2.72
C TRP A 27 -8.09 -7.27 1.25
N SER A 28 -7.54 -8.28 0.58
CA SER A 28 -7.20 -8.21 -0.85
C SER A 28 -8.38 -7.75 -1.71
N ALA A 29 -9.58 -8.33 -1.51
CA ALA A 29 -10.80 -7.92 -2.21
C ALA A 29 -11.33 -6.55 -1.75
N MET A 30 -11.10 -6.17 -0.51
CA MET A 30 -11.55 -4.88 0.05
C MET A 30 -10.72 -3.69 -0.47
N GLY A 31 -9.43 -3.92 -0.74
CA GLY A 31 -8.47 -2.95 -1.23
C GLY A 31 -8.38 -2.85 -2.76
N ASP A 32 -9.15 -3.66 -3.49
CA ASP A 32 -9.17 -3.65 -4.97
C ASP A 32 -9.69 -2.30 -5.49
N THR A 33 -8.97 -1.73 -6.46
CA THR A 33 -9.27 -0.44 -7.11
C THR A 33 -10.31 -0.55 -8.21
N LYS A 34 -10.46 -1.72 -8.83
CA LYS A 34 -11.42 -1.99 -9.92
C LYS A 34 -12.79 -2.35 -9.36
N ARG A 35 -12.84 -2.96 -8.17
CA ARG A 35 -14.09 -3.41 -7.56
C ARG A 35 -14.07 -3.23 -6.03
N PRO A 36 -14.35 -2.02 -5.52
CA PRO A 36 -14.48 -1.81 -4.08
C PRO A 36 -15.61 -2.70 -3.53
N LEU A 37 -15.32 -3.46 -2.47
CA LEU A 37 -16.24 -4.45 -1.89
C LEU A 37 -17.62 -3.87 -1.57
N SER A 38 -17.65 -2.67 -0.96
CA SER A 38 -18.87 -2.03 -0.53
C SER A 38 -18.71 -0.52 -0.36
N GLN A 39 -19.81 0.22 -0.43
CA GLN A 39 -19.89 1.63 -0.03
C GLN A 39 -20.31 1.79 1.44
N THR A 40 -20.72 0.71 2.11
CA THR A 40 -21.21 0.71 3.49
C THR A 40 -20.05 0.61 4.47
N ARG A 41 -19.97 1.54 5.45
CA ARG A 41 -18.89 1.55 6.45
C ARG A 41 -18.83 0.26 7.28
N ALA A 42 -19.97 -0.36 7.58
CA ALA A 42 -20.04 -1.57 8.40
C ALA A 42 -19.35 -2.79 7.77
N ASP A 43 -19.13 -2.78 6.45
CA ASP A 43 -18.47 -3.87 5.72
C ASP A 43 -16.94 -3.80 5.79
N TYR A 44 -16.40 -2.76 6.44
CA TYR A 44 -14.97 -2.58 6.68
C TYR A 44 -14.62 -2.80 8.16
N PRO A 45 -13.39 -3.24 8.46
CA PRO A 45 -12.87 -3.36 9.83
C PRO A 45 -12.98 -2.07 10.66
N SER A 46 -12.82 -2.18 11.99
CA SER A 46 -12.88 -1.01 12.89
C SER A 46 -11.78 0.01 12.54
N LYS A 47 -11.98 1.30 12.89
CA LYS A 47 -10.96 2.32 12.60
C LYS A 47 -9.62 1.98 13.26
N THR A 48 -9.65 1.48 14.49
CA THR A 48 -8.48 1.05 15.24
C THR A 48 -7.74 -0.07 14.51
N GLU A 49 -8.44 -1.13 14.11
CA GLU A 49 -7.85 -2.25 13.38
C GLU A 49 -7.25 -1.83 12.03
N LEU A 50 -7.90 -0.89 11.33
CA LEU A 50 -7.38 -0.32 10.09
C LEU A 50 -6.07 0.43 10.30
N LEU A 51 -5.98 1.26 11.33
CA LEU A 51 -4.77 2.04 11.63
C LEU A 51 -3.62 1.14 12.09
N GLU A 52 -3.90 0.23 13.02
CA GLU A 52 -2.89 -0.72 13.49
C GLU A 52 -2.34 -1.60 12.37
N THR A 53 -3.21 -2.09 11.48
CA THR A 53 -2.75 -2.92 10.35
C THR A 53 -1.99 -2.09 9.32
N PHE A 54 -2.40 -0.84 9.09
CA PHE A 54 -1.63 0.09 8.27
C PHE A 54 -0.22 0.28 8.80
N GLU A 55 -0.07 0.65 10.07
CA GLU A 55 1.25 0.82 10.72
C GLU A 55 2.08 -0.46 10.64
N ARG A 56 1.52 -1.61 11.00
CA ARG A 56 2.22 -2.91 10.92
C ARG A 56 2.66 -3.26 9.50
N SER A 57 1.81 -3.04 8.50
CA SER A 57 2.11 -3.38 7.09
C SER A 57 3.25 -2.54 6.54
N PHE A 58 3.28 -1.25 6.84
CA PHE A 58 4.36 -0.35 6.43
C PHE A 58 5.65 -0.62 7.19
N GLN A 59 5.59 -0.87 8.49
CA GLN A 59 6.76 -1.24 9.27
C GLN A 59 7.38 -2.55 8.76
N ASN A 60 6.56 -3.58 8.50
CA ASN A 60 7.03 -4.84 7.93
C ASN A 60 7.71 -4.64 6.56
N ALA A 61 7.11 -3.84 5.68
CA ALA A 61 7.72 -3.54 4.38
C ALA A 61 9.04 -2.76 4.52
N ALA A 62 9.11 -1.79 5.45
CA ALA A 62 10.33 -1.05 5.74
C ALA A 62 11.44 -1.95 6.28
N ASP A 63 11.14 -2.82 7.24
CA ASP A 63 12.09 -3.77 7.83
C ASP A 63 12.64 -4.76 6.79
N LEU A 64 11.81 -5.18 5.83
CA LEU A 64 12.22 -6.03 4.72
C LEU A 64 13.09 -5.27 3.72
N TYR A 65 12.75 -4.01 3.44
CA TYR A 65 13.51 -3.16 2.54
C TYR A 65 14.91 -2.88 3.11
N GLU A 66 15.02 -2.59 4.40
CA GLU A 66 16.31 -2.35 5.08
C GLU A 66 17.23 -3.59 5.08
N LYS A 67 16.64 -4.79 5.06
CA LYS A 67 17.39 -6.06 5.03
C LYS A 67 17.72 -6.54 3.62
N ALA A 68 17.08 -5.98 2.59
CA ALA A 68 17.29 -6.39 1.21
C ALA A 68 18.71 -6.00 0.76
N SER A 69 19.38 -6.92 0.07
CA SER A 69 20.68 -6.61 -0.54
C SER A 69 20.50 -5.79 -1.83
N ASP A 70 21.56 -5.11 -2.27
CA ASP A 70 21.56 -4.46 -3.59
C ASP A 70 21.25 -5.45 -4.72
N GLU A 71 21.72 -6.69 -4.59
CA GLU A 71 21.40 -7.76 -5.56
C GLU A 71 19.90 -8.07 -5.56
N ASP A 72 19.25 -8.15 -4.39
CA ASP A 72 17.81 -8.38 -4.30
C ASP A 72 17.01 -7.23 -4.91
N LEU A 73 17.41 -5.99 -4.62
CA LEU A 73 16.72 -4.79 -5.10
C LEU A 73 16.87 -4.62 -6.61
N ASN A 74 18.00 -5.00 -7.20
CA ASN A 74 18.26 -4.90 -8.65
C ASN A 74 17.63 -6.05 -9.47
N LYS A 75 17.00 -7.05 -8.85
CA LYS A 75 16.28 -8.10 -9.59
C LYS A 75 15.15 -7.48 -10.41
N PRO A 76 14.85 -8.01 -11.61
CA PRO A 76 13.70 -7.55 -12.38
C PRO A 76 12.40 -7.84 -11.61
N GLN A 77 11.52 -6.85 -11.51
CA GLN A 77 10.18 -7.09 -10.99
C GLN A 77 9.32 -7.84 -12.02
N LYS A 78 8.38 -8.68 -11.55
CA LYS A 78 7.59 -9.60 -12.39
C LYS A 78 6.09 -9.50 -12.15
N LEU A 79 5.60 -8.28 -11.94
CA LEU A 79 4.19 -8.02 -11.65
C LEU A 79 3.33 -7.85 -12.91
N GLY A 80 3.92 -7.77 -14.10
CA GLY A 80 3.20 -7.59 -15.35
C GLY A 80 2.67 -6.16 -15.57
N PHE A 81 3.07 -5.21 -14.74
CA PHE A 81 2.75 -3.80 -14.90
C PHE A 81 3.93 -2.91 -14.47
N PHE A 82 4.08 -1.77 -15.12
CA PHE A 82 5.22 -0.84 -14.96
C PHE A 82 6.61 -1.48 -15.12
N GLU A 83 6.74 -2.58 -15.89
CA GLU A 83 8.04 -3.26 -16.09
C GLU A 83 9.06 -2.42 -16.83
N THR A 84 8.62 -1.40 -17.58
CA THR A 84 9.52 -0.48 -18.28
C THR A 84 9.88 0.73 -17.42
N GLU A 85 8.91 1.28 -16.69
CA GLU A 85 9.05 2.49 -15.89
C GLU A 85 9.65 2.22 -14.51
N LEU A 86 9.37 1.05 -13.94
CA LEU A 86 9.84 0.55 -12.64
C LEU A 86 10.40 -0.87 -12.84
N PRO A 87 11.57 -0.99 -13.49
CA PRO A 87 12.08 -2.28 -13.94
C PRO A 87 12.56 -3.20 -12.82
N THR A 88 12.98 -2.66 -11.68
CA THR A 88 13.56 -3.46 -10.58
C THR A 88 12.59 -3.67 -9.41
N VAL A 89 12.89 -4.66 -8.56
CA VAL A 89 12.21 -4.88 -7.28
C VAL A 89 12.28 -3.63 -6.41
N GLY A 90 13.45 -2.99 -6.33
CA GLY A 90 13.65 -1.75 -5.60
C GLY A 90 12.75 -0.63 -6.11
N ASP A 91 12.75 -0.37 -7.43
CA ASP A 91 11.92 0.68 -8.04
C ASP A 91 10.44 0.51 -7.66
N MET A 92 9.90 -0.70 -7.84
CA MET A 92 8.51 -0.99 -7.56
C MET A 92 8.18 -0.95 -6.06
N ALA A 93 9.05 -1.51 -5.21
CA ALA A 93 8.84 -1.51 -3.76
C ALA A 93 8.86 -0.06 -3.22
N THR A 94 9.83 0.76 -3.62
CA THR A 94 9.89 2.18 -3.28
C THR A 94 8.67 2.94 -3.80
N PHE A 95 8.24 2.68 -5.04
CA PHE A 95 7.04 3.30 -5.58
C PHE A 95 5.81 2.99 -4.72
N LEU A 96 5.58 1.72 -4.36
CA LEU A 96 4.41 1.30 -3.58
C LEU A 96 4.38 1.89 -2.18
N ILE A 97 5.50 1.91 -1.46
CA ILE A 97 5.54 2.37 -0.06
C ILE A 97 5.68 3.89 0.06
N LEU A 98 6.31 4.56 -0.90
CA LEU A 98 6.58 5.99 -0.83
C LEU A 98 5.67 6.77 -1.78
N VAL A 99 5.91 6.67 -3.08
CA VAL A 99 5.27 7.54 -4.10
C VAL A 99 3.76 7.32 -4.15
N HIS A 100 3.34 6.07 -4.27
CA HIS A 100 1.93 5.65 -4.30
C HIS A 100 1.20 6.09 -3.02
N THR A 101 1.81 5.89 -1.85
CA THR A 101 1.26 6.34 -0.57
C THR A 101 1.08 7.87 -0.54
N SER A 102 2.08 8.63 -0.98
CA SER A 102 2.00 10.09 -1.06
C SER A 102 0.90 10.57 -2.01
N LEU A 103 0.71 9.90 -3.16
CA LEU A 103 -0.39 10.21 -4.09
C LEU A 103 -1.75 10.07 -3.41
N HIS A 104 -1.97 8.97 -2.70
CA HIS A 104 -3.22 8.72 -1.96
C HIS A 104 -3.43 9.67 -0.78
N LEU A 105 -2.34 10.11 -0.15
CA LEU A 105 -2.40 11.15 0.88
C LEU A 105 -2.86 12.49 0.28
N GLY A 106 -2.39 12.84 -0.92
CA GLY A 106 -2.87 13.98 -1.69
C GLY A 106 -4.37 13.87 -2.04
N GLN A 107 -4.84 12.69 -2.46
CA GLN A 107 -6.26 12.43 -2.70
C GLN A 107 -7.10 12.62 -1.43
N LEU A 108 -6.64 12.14 -0.27
CA LEU A 108 -7.31 12.35 1.01
C LEU A 108 -7.39 13.84 1.36
N SER A 109 -6.32 14.61 1.14
CA SER A 109 -6.32 16.07 1.32
C SER A 109 -7.37 16.75 0.42
N ALA A 110 -7.46 16.35 -0.84
CA ALA A 110 -8.46 16.85 -1.78
C ALA A 110 -9.90 16.54 -1.33
N TRP A 111 -10.19 15.30 -0.89
CA TRP A 111 -11.50 14.93 -0.36
C TRP A 111 -11.89 15.68 0.90
N ARG A 112 -10.92 15.99 1.77
CA ARG A 112 -11.17 16.83 2.94
C ARG A 112 -11.63 18.22 2.51
N ARG A 113 -10.94 18.87 1.57
CA ARG A 113 -11.37 20.17 1.03
C ARG A 113 -12.77 20.10 0.42
N ALA A 114 -13.04 19.09 -0.40
CA ALA A 114 -14.33 18.92 -1.06
C ALA A 114 -15.49 18.70 -0.08
N THR A 115 -15.21 18.25 1.15
CA THR A 115 -16.20 17.98 2.21
C THR A 115 -16.18 19.03 3.34
N GLY A 116 -15.60 20.20 3.08
CA GLY A 116 -15.57 21.33 4.02
C GLY A 116 -14.61 21.16 5.21
N LYS A 117 -13.63 20.25 5.10
CA LYS A 117 -12.56 20.05 6.09
C LYS A 117 -11.28 20.73 5.63
N ALA A 118 -10.44 21.14 6.57
CA ALA A 118 -9.11 21.66 6.26
C ALA A 118 -8.27 20.61 5.48
N PRO A 119 -7.49 21.02 4.47
CA PRO A 119 -6.58 20.11 3.77
C PRO A 119 -5.56 19.50 4.73
N LEU A 120 -4.97 18.40 4.30
CA LEU A 120 -3.71 17.94 4.87
C LEU A 120 -2.62 18.55 3.98
N PHE A 121 -1.64 19.22 4.59
CA PHE A 121 -0.50 19.93 3.97
C PHE A 121 -0.88 21.00 2.92
#